data_AF-A0A951R4W2-F1
#
_entry.id   AF-A0A951R4W2-F1
#
_cell.length_a   1.000
_cell.length_b   1.000
_cell.length_c   1.000
_cell.angle_alpha   90.00
_cell.angle_beta   90.00
_cell.angle_gamma   90.00
#
_symmetry.space_group_name_H-M   'P 1'
#
loop_
_entity.id
_entity.type
_entity.pdbx_description
1 polymer ?
#
loop_
_entity_poly.entity_id
_entity_poly.type
_entity_poly.pdbx_seq_one_letter_code
_entity_poly.pdbx_strand_id
1 'polypeptide(L)'
;MKLKSYVGIAILTLAMTGCSIKDKEENLDTSNQNSLNLSVEKNDEDNKHQELLELADKFRESSYSSEENLKERSMEESIDYVKSIIPNDSKEIENVYEKEVGVNQVIYEYEGQKIEVRYMHPYKEDGNNVDEYDLNKTVGIYIGFL
;
A
#
# COMPACT_ATOMS: atom_id res chain seq x y z
N MET A 1 -28.74 -29.31 41.69
CA MET A 1 -29.07 -28.56 40.45
C MET A 1 -27.76 -28.43 39.67
N LYS A 2 -27.50 -29.17 38.58
CA LYS A 2 -27.94 -28.96 37.16
C LYS A 2 -27.89 -27.45 36.81
N LEU A 3 -27.07 -26.96 35.88
CA LEU A 3 -26.93 -27.39 34.48
C LEU A 3 -25.46 -27.47 34.00
N LYS A 4 -25.25 -28.43 33.09
CA LYS A 4 -24.12 -28.50 32.14
C LYS A 4 -24.45 -27.62 30.93
N SER A 5 -23.47 -26.91 30.37
CA SER A 5 -23.51 -26.52 28.95
C SER A 5 -22.15 -26.78 28.31
N TYR A 6 -22.15 -27.84 27.49
CA TYR A 6 -21.15 -28.16 26.48
C TYR A 6 -21.27 -27.14 25.34
N VAL A 7 -20.16 -26.55 24.90
CA VAL A 7 -20.06 -25.97 23.55
C VAL A 7 -19.18 -26.93 22.76
N GLY A 8 -19.84 -27.74 21.94
CA GLY A 8 -19.20 -28.70 21.04
C GLY A 8 -18.54 -27.97 19.88
N ILE A 9 -17.24 -28.20 19.70
CA ILE A 9 -16.51 -27.84 18.49
C ILE A 9 -16.91 -28.86 17.43
N ALA A 10 -17.71 -28.43 16.45
CA ALA A 10 -17.98 -29.22 15.26
C ALA A 10 -16.78 -29.11 14.31
N ILE A 11 -15.98 -30.17 14.23
CA ILE A 11 -14.92 -30.32 13.24
C ILE A 11 -15.59 -30.79 11.95
N LEU A 12 -15.67 -29.91 10.95
CA LEU A 12 -16.13 -30.28 9.61
C LEU A 12 -14.95 -30.88 8.82
N THR A 13 -14.77 -32.19 8.94
CA THR A 13 -13.88 -32.96 8.06
C THR A 13 -14.58 -33.24 6.74
N LEU A 14 -14.13 -32.61 5.64
CA LEU A 14 -14.51 -33.03 4.29
C LEU A 14 -13.72 -34.30 3.94
N ALA A 15 -14.40 -35.44 4.01
CA ALA A 15 -13.89 -36.70 3.50
C ALA A 15 -13.93 -36.68 1.96
N MET A 16 -12.77 -36.70 1.31
CA MET A 16 -12.66 -37.01 -0.11
C MET A 16 -12.54 -38.52 -0.30
N THR A 17 -13.65 -39.14 -0.66
CA THR A 17 -13.73 -40.45 -1.33
C THR A 17 -14.76 -40.26 -2.43
N GLY A 18 -14.52 -40.41 -3.72
CA GLY A 18 -13.65 -41.31 -4.47
C GLY A 18 -14.51 -41.98 -5.56
N CYS A 19 -13.90 -42.35 -6.69
CA CYS A 19 -14.44 -43.09 -7.85
C CYS A 19 -15.22 -42.26 -8.90
N SER A 20 -15.08 -42.46 -10.21
CA SER A 20 -14.24 -43.31 -11.06
C SER A 20 -14.62 -42.94 -12.51
N ILE A 21 -13.67 -42.69 -13.43
CA ILE A 21 -13.99 -42.70 -14.87
C ILE A 21 -12.93 -43.53 -15.60
N LYS A 22 -13.41 -44.64 -16.16
CA LYS A 22 -12.74 -45.45 -17.20
C LYS A 22 -12.93 -44.76 -18.55
N ASP A 23 -11.93 -44.93 -19.42
CA ASP A 23 -11.87 -44.43 -20.78
C ASP A 23 -13.11 -44.74 -21.65
N LYS A 24 -13.54 -43.76 -22.44
CA LYS A 24 -13.95 -43.95 -23.84
C LYS A 24 -14.03 -42.60 -24.58
N GLU A 25 -13.30 -42.55 -25.68
CA GLU A 25 -13.24 -41.53 -26.71
C GLU A 25 -14.49 -41.61 -27.62
N GLU A 26 -15.18 -40.50 -27.86
CA GLU A 26 -15.85 -40.22 -29.14
C GLU A 26 -16.08 -38.70 -29.31
N ASN A 27 -15.68 -38.22 -30.49
CA ASN A 27 -15.75 -36.85 -31.00
C ASN A 27 -17.18 -36.28 -31.01
N LEU A 28 -17.34 -34.97 -30.72
CA LEU A 28 -17.94 -34.00 -31.67
C LEU A 28 -17.89 -32.57 -31.14
N ASP A 29 -17.38 -31.72 -32.03
CA ASP A 29 -17.14 -30.29 -31.99
C ASP A 29 -18.36 -29.45 -31.59
N THR A 30 -18.20 -28.54 -30.63
CA THR A 30 -18.98 -27.28 -30.60
C THR A 30 -18.24 -26.18 -29.83
N SER A 31 -17.65 -25.26 -30.60
CA SER A 31 -17.73 -23.80 -30.38
C SER A 31 -17.19 -23.22 -29.05
N ASN A 32 -15.88 -23.01 -29.04
CA ASN A 32 -15.20 -21.74 -28.75
C ASN A 32 -16.00 -20.62 -28.03
N GLN A 33 -16.11 -20.66 -26.69
CA GLN A 33 -16.49 -19.48 -25.88
C GLN A 33 -15.78 -19.31 -24.51
N ASN A 34 -14.71 -20.07 -24.20
CA ASN A 34 -14.02 -19.97 -22.91
C ASN A 34 -12.59 -19.40 -22.94
N SER A 35 -12.08 -18.96 -24.09
CA SER A 35 -10.70 -18.42 -24.20
C SER A 35 -10.61 -16.89 -24.03
N LEU A 36 -11.73 -16.17 -24.04
CA LEU A 36 -11.76 -14.72 -23.90
C LEU A 36 -11.73 -14.24 -22.44
N ASN A 37 -12.40 -14.93 -21.51
CA ASN A 37 -12.41 -14.47 -20.11
C ASN A 37 -11.08 -14.72 -19.38
N LEU A 38 -10.37 -15.82 -19.71
CA LEU A 38 -9.10 -16.16 -19.06
C LEU A 38 -7.90 -15.34 -19.57
N SER A 39 -8.00 -14.75 -20.76
CA SER A 39 -6.96 -13.88 -21.32
C SER A 39 -7.14 -12.43 -20.90
N VAL A 40 -8.39 -11.96 -20.72
CA VAL A 40 -8.69 -10.61 -20.23
C VAL A 40 -8.26 -10.43 -18.77
N GLU A 41 -8.59 -11.36 -17.87
CA GLU A 41 -8.21 -11.25 -16.45
C GLU A 41 -6.69 -11.24 -16.23
N LYS A 42 -5.92 -12.02 -17.01
CA LYS A 42 -4.45 -12.00 -16.94
C LYS A 42 -3.85 -10.69 -17.40
N ASN A 43 -4.38 -10.11 -18.48
CA ASN A 43 -3.89 -8.84 -19.00
C ASN A 43 -4.17 -7.69 -18.01
N ASP A 44 -5.31 -7.70 -17.32
CA ASP A 44 -5.67 -6.66 -16.35
C ASP A 44 -4.79 -6.72 -15.09
N GLU A 45 -4.48 -7.91 -14.58
CA GLU A 45 -3.55 -8.07 -13.45
C GLU A 45 -2.11 -7.67 -13.81
N ASP A 46 -1.63 -8.07 -15.00
CA ASP A 46 -0.28 -7.73 -15.46
C ASP A 46 -0.12 -6.22 -15.67
N ASN A 47 -1.15 -5.54 -16.23
CA ASN A 47 -1.17 -4.10 -16.39
C ASN A 47 -1.15 -3.37 -15.04
N LYS A 48 -1.99 -3.80 -14.09
CA LYS A 48 -2.03 -3.22 -12.74
C LYS A 48 -0.71 -3.41 -12.01
N HIS A 49 -0.06 -4.56 -12.16
CA HIS A 49 1.25 -4.79 -11.57
C HIS A 49 2.29 -3.82 -12.13
N GLN A 50 2.28 -3.59 -13.45
CA GLN A 50 3.20 -2.66 -14.09
C GLN A 50 2.96 -1.21 -13.66
N GLU A 51 1.70 -0.77 -13.54
CA GLU A 51 1.36 0.56 -13.03
C GLU A 51 1.87 0.79 -11.59
N LEU A 52 1.75 -0.22 -10.71
CA LEU A 52 2.28 -0.14 -9.35
C LEU A 52 3.81 -0.07 -9.32
N LEU A 53 4.51 -0.75 -10.23
CA LEU A 53 5.96 -0.67 -10.36
C LEU A 53 6.39 0.73 -10.81
N GLU A 54 5.71 1.30 -11.81
CA GLU A 54 5.99 2.67 -12.29
C GLU A 54 5.75 3.71 -11.19
N LEU A 55 4.69 3.52 -10.38
CA LEU A 55 4.46 4.35 -9.20
C LEU A 55 5.55 4.21 -8.15
N ALA A 56 6.00 2.98 -7.86
CA ALA A 56 7.07 2.74 -6.90
C ALA A 56 8.39 3.40 -7.34
N ASP A 57 8.72 3.33 -8.64
CA ASP A 57 9.87 4.03 -9.20
C ASP A 57 9.74 5.55 -9.08
N LYS A 58 8.57 6.11 -9.42
CA LYS A 58 8.28 7.53 -9.24
C LYS A 58 8.42 7.98 -7.78
N PHE A 59 7.96 7.17 -6.83
CA PHE A 59 8.07 7.45 -5.40
C PHE A 59 9.52 7.46 -4.94
N ARG A 60 10.31 6.48 -5.38
CA ARG A 60 11.74 6.42 -5.10
C ARG A 60 12.48 7.63 -5.66
N GLU A 61 12.24 7.99 -6.92
CA GLU A 61 12.88 9.15 -7.57
C GLU A 61 12.47 10.50 -6.98
N SER A 62 11.26 10.58 -6.43
CA SER A 62 10.73 11.80 -5.81
C SER A 62 11.11 11.94 -4.34
N SER A 63 11.54 10.85 -3.70
CA SER A 63 12.01 10.85 -2.32
C SER A 63 13.38 11.51 -2.23
N TYR A 64 13.62 12.23 -1.14
CA TYR A 64 14.92 12.83 -0.84
C TYR A 64 15.09 13.03 0.66
N SER A 65 16.34 13.07 1.12
CA SER A 65 16.68 13.36 2.50
C SER A 65 17.73 14.45 2.58
N SER A 66 17.84 15.07 3.75
CA SER A 66 18.87 16.06 4.07
C SER A 66 20.30 15.53 3.96
N GLU A 67 20.48 14.20 4.01
CA GLU A 67 21.80 13.55 3.93
C GLU A 67 22.34 13.50 2.50
N GLU A 68 21.45 13.35 1.51
CA GLU A 68 21.81 13.27 0.10
C GLU A 68 21.75 14.62 -0.60
N ASN A 69 20.73 15.43 -0.28
CA ASN A 69 20.53 16.76 -0.87
C ASN A 69 19.63 17.61 0.03
N LEU A 70 20.22 18.55 0.78
CA LEU A 70 19.46 19.45 1.63
C LEU A 70 18.52 20.33 0.78
N LYS A 71 17.23 20.01 0.82
CA LYS A 71 16.19 20.77 0.15
C LYS A 71 15.11 21.15 1.15
N GLU A 72 15.31 22.31 1.78
CA GLU A 72 14.33 22.89 2.68
C GLU A 72 13.12 23.42 1.89
N ARG A 73 11.93 23.15 2.42
CA ARG A 73 10.63 23.63 1.94
C ARG A 73 9.75 23.95 3.13
N SER A 74 8.77 24.84 2.93
CA SER A 74 7.65 24.92 3.88
C SER A 74 6.83 23.62 3.86
N MET A 75 6.11 23.35 4.96
CA MET A 75 5.24 22.19 5.04
C MET A 75 4.14 22.22 3.97
N GLU A 76 3.60 23.39 3.65
CA GLU A 76 2.59 23.58 2.59
C GLU A 76 3.15 23.18 1.22
N GLU A 77 4.32 23.71 0.84
CA GLU A 77 4.98 23.35 -0.43
C GLU A 77 5.31 21.85 -0.51
N SER A 78 5.63 21.22 0.62
CA SER A 78 5.90 19.78 0.68
C SER A 78 4.65 18.93 0.53
N ILE A 79 3.52 19.36 1.09
CA ILE A 79 2.22 18.72 0.88
C ILE A 79 1.82 18.83 -0.59
N ASP A 80 1.93 20.01 -1.18
CA ASP A 80 1.61 20.24 -2.60
C ASP A 80 2.51 19.41 -3.52
N TYR A 81 3.80 19.34 -3.21
CA TYR A 81 4.73 18.49 -3.93
C TYR A 81 4.32 17.01 -3.87
N VAL A 82 4.03 16.47 -2.69
CA VAL A 82 3.59 15.08 -2.54
C VAL A 82 2.28 14.82 -3.29
N LYS A 83 1.31 15.73 -3.20
CA LYS A 83 0.04 15.62 -3.93
C LYS A 83 0.21 15.64 -5.46
N SER A 84 1.26 16.27 -5.97
CA SER A 84 1.59 16.21 -7.40
C SER A 84 2.18 14.85 -7.83
N ILE A 85 2.62 14.02 -6.87
CA ILE A 85 3.28 12.73 -7.11
C ILE A 85 2.31 11.57 -6.94
N ILE A 86 1.59 11.52 -5.81
CA ILE A 86 0.65 10.44 -5.51
C ILE A 86 -0.60 10.53 -6.39
N PRO A 87 -1.31 9.42 -6.64
CA PRO A 87 -2.57 9.44 -7.39
C PRO A 87 -3.60 10.39 -6.77
N ASN A 88 -4.32 11.17 -7.60
CA ASN A 88 -5.21 12.26 -7.15
C ASN A 88 -6.42 11.79 -6.32
N ASP A 89 -6.84 10.54 -6.49
CA ASP A 89 -7.93 9.88 -5.78
C ASP A 89 -7.47 9.16 -4.51
N SER A 90 -6.18 9.24 -4.18
CA SER A 90 -5.64 8.78 -2.90
C SER A 90 -6.33 9.50 -1.73
N LYS A 91 -6.73 8.74 -0.71
CA LYS A 91 -7.41 9.28 0.47
C LYS A 91 -6.52 9.18 1.70
N GLU A 92 -6.31 10.28 2.41
CA GLU A 92 -5.65 10.25 3.72
C GLU A 92 -6.47 9.42 4.72
N ILE A 93 -5.82 8.46 5.37
CA ILE A 93 -6.42 7.58 6.37
C ILE A 93 -5.75 7.67 7.74
N GLU A 94 -4.49 8.15 7.81
CA GLU A 94 -3.75 8.32 9.05
C GLU A 94 -2.75 9.47 8.94
N ASN A 95 -2.55 10.20 10.03
CA ASN A 95 -1.60 11.31 10.14
C ASN A 95 -1.09 11.39 11.58
N VAL A 96 0.20 11.08 11.77
CA VAL A 96 0.83 10.94 13.08
C VAL A 96 2.16 11.69 13.08
N TYR A 97 2.40 12.45 14.15
CA TYR A 97 3.68 13.09 14.39
C TYR A 97 4.55 12.27 15.37
N GLU A 98 5.67 11.77 14.87
CA GLU A 98 6.71 11.05 15.61
C GLU A 98 7.70 12.05 16.23
N LYS A 99 7.33 12.60 17.38
CA LYS A 99 8.13 13.62 18.09
C LYS A 99 9.58 13.24 18.39
N GLU A 100 9.89 11.95 18.51
CA GLU A 100 11.22 11.47 18.89
C GLU A 100 12.24 11.60 17.77
N VAL A 101 11.77 11.66 16.52
CA VAL A 101 12.59 11.73 15.31
C VAL A 101 12.23 12.91 14.41
N GLY A 102 11.22 13.70 14.80
CA GLY A 102 10.82 14.89 14.04
C GLY A 102 10.18 14.56 12.70
N VAL A 103 9.36 13.51 12.65
CA VAL A 103 8.74 13.05 11.40
C VAL A 103 7.22 13.15 11.48
N ASN A 104 6.60 13.77 10.49
CA ASN A 104 5.17 13.62 10.24
C ASN A 104 4.95 12.47 9.26
N GLN A 105 4.34 11.38 9.71
CA GLN A 105 3.94 10.25 8.89
C GLN A 105 2.46 10.41 8.48
N VAL A 106 2.19 10.30 7.19
CA VAL A 106 0.84 10.33 6.63
C VAL A 106 0.64 9.08 5.77
N ILE A 107 -0.45 8.36 6.01
CA ILE A 107 -0.82 7.20 5.20
C ILE A 107 -2.01 7.55 4.33
N TYR A 108 -1.86 7.28 3.03
CA TYR A 108 -2.93 7.38 2.04
C TYR A 108 -3.34 5.99 1.56
N GLU A 109 -4.62 5.84 1.20
CA GLU A 109 -5.16 4.64 0.56
C GLU A 109 -5.50 4.95 -0.91
N TYR A 110 -5.01 4.09 -1.82
CA TYR A 110 -5.28 4.15 -3.25
C TYR A 110 -5.48 2.72 -3.78
N GLU A 111 -6.66 2.43 -4.35
CA GLU A 111 -7.02 1.10 -4.85
C GLU A 111 -6.72 -0.09 -3.90
N GLY A 112 -6.88 0.11 -2.59
CA GLY A 112 -6.59 -0.88 -1.56
C GLY A 112 -5.10 -1.05 -1.22
N GLN A 113 -4.21 -0.29 -1.86
CA GLN A 113 -2.81 -0.14 -1.48
C GLN A 113 -2.65 1.01 -0.50
N LYS A 114 -1.65 0.89 0.38
CA LYS A 114 -1.29 1.94 1.33
C LYS A 114 -0.01 2.62 0.90
N ILE A 115 -0.05 3.94 0.79
CA ILE A 115 1.08 4.80 0.47
C ILE A 115 1.49 5.52 1.75
N GLU A 116 2.72 5.30 2.19
CA GLU A 116 3.34 6.02 3.28
C GLU A 116 4.07 7.26 2.74
N VAL A 117 3.83 8.39 3.39
CA VAL A 117 4.57 9.63 3.19
C VAL A 117 5.16 10.06 4.53
N ARG A 118 6.46 10.35 4.56
CA ARG A 118 7.14 10.83 5.77
C ARG A 118 7.80 12.18 5.48
N TYR A 119 7.37 13.19 6.22
CA TYR A 119 7.92 14.55 6.18
C TYR A 119 8.92 14.70 7.31
N MET A 120 10.20 14.93 6.97
CA MET A 120 11.28 15.07 7.95
C MET A 120 11.48 16.54 8.29
N HIS A 121 11.30 16.90 9.56
CA HIS A 121 11.40 18.28 10.03
C HIS A 121 12.83 18.59 10.51
N PRO A 122 13.38 19.79 10.19
CA PRO A 122 14.64 20.23 10.77
C PRO A 122 14.45 20.61 12.25
N TYR A 123 15.56 20.71 12.99
CA TYR A 123 15.55 21.35 14.31
C TYR A 123 15.28 22.86 14.18
N LYS A 124 14.70 23.46 15.21
CA LYS A 124 14.56 24.92 15.28
C LYS A 124 15.94 25.58 15.39
N GLU A 125 16.13 26.70 14.68
CA GLU A 125 17.40 27.45 14.68
C GLU A 125 17.57 28.37 15.91
N ASP A 126 16.62 28.38 16.83
CA ASP A 126 16.66 29.24 18.02
C ASP A 126 17.83 28.79 18.91
N GLY A 127 18.87 29.63 19.02
CA GLY A 127 20.19 29.33 19.61
C GLY A 127 20.26 28.89 21.08
N ASN A 128 19.13 28.48 21.67
CA ASN A 128 19.08 27.70 22.89
C ASN A 128 18.79 26.25 22.49
N ASN A 129 19.72 25.34 22.75
CA ASN A 129 19.57 23.89 22.54
C ASN A 129 18.24 23.37 23.09
N VAL A 130 17.22 23.29 22.24
CA VAL A 130 16.01 22.54 22.52
C VAL A 130 15.86 21.52 21.41
N ASP A 131 15.73 20.25 21.79
CA ASP A 131 15.45 19.11 20.92
C ASP A 131 14.03 19.22 20.31
N GLU A 132 13.71 20.37 19.73
CA GLU A 132 12.43 20.70 19.13
C GLU A 132 12.59 20.87 17.62
N TYR A 133 11.65 20.28 16.89
CA TYR A 133 11.60 20.34 15.44
C TYR A 133 10.74 21.53 14.97
N ASP A 134 11.13 22.14 13.86
CA ASP A 134 10.31 23.15 13.16
C ASP A 134 9.30 22.47 12.24
N LEU A 135 8.08 22.31 12.74
CA LEU A 135 6.98 21.66 12.01
C LEU A 135 6.49 22.44 10.79
N ASN A 136 6.90 23.71 10.64
CA ASN A 136 6.52 24.53 9.49
C ASN A 136 7.41 24.26 8.27
N LYS A 137 8.48 23.49 8.44
CA LYS A 137 9.48 23.23 7.41
C LYS A 137 9.76 21.75 7.28
N THR A 138 10.23 21.33 6.13
CA THR A 138 10.71 19.97 5.89
C THR A 138 12.03 20.03 5.16
N VAL A 139 12.94 19.12 5.51
CA VAL A 139 14.25 18.96 4.86
C VAL A 139 14.40 17.60 4.16
N GLY A 140 13.40 16.74 4.28
CA GLY A 140 13.33 15.45 3.60
C GLY A 140 11.90 14.99 3.44
N ILE A 141 11.66 14.22 2.39
CA ILE A 141 10.39 13.59 2.07
C ILE A 141 10.68 12.16 1.62
N TYR A 142 10.05 11.19 2.28
CA TYR A 142 9.98 9.81 1.81
C TYR A 142 8.56 9.52 1.31
N ILE A 143 8.47 8.78 0.21
CA ILE A 143 7.22 8.26 -0.34
C ILE A 143 7.45 6.77 -0.67
N GLY A 144 6.52 5.90 -0.28
CA GLY A 144 6.61 4.46 -0.56
C GLY A 144 5.29 3.73 -0.35
N PHE A 145 5.21 2.48 -0.80
CA PHE A 145 4.12 1.57 -0.44
C PHE A 145 4.43 0.85 0.87
N LEU A 146 3.40 0.56 1.69
CA LEU A 146 3.48 -0.27 2.91
C LEU A 146 3.26 -1.76 2.63
#